data_AF-A0A3A9WAF4-F1
#
_entry.id   AF-A0A3A9WAF4-F1
#
_cell.length_a   1.000
_cell.length_b   1.000
_cell.length_c   1.000
_cell.angle_alpha   90.00
_cell.angle_beta   90.00
_cell.angle_gamma   90.00
#
_symmetry.space_group_name_H-M   'P 1'
#
loop_
_entity.id
_entity.type
_entity.pdbx_description
1 polymer ?
#
loop_
_entity_poly.entity_id
_entity_poly.type
_entity_poly.pdbx_seq_one_letter_code
_entity_poly.pdbx_strand_id
1 'polypeptide(L)' 'MKYIELTLKNHIIVHGFDARNQEITEEVTVASASKKLVAVDRILSISEQYILIKYAYGRIIYWEYLEEYKSVKAMLL' A
#
# COMPACT_ATOMS: atom_id res chain seq x y z
N MET A 1 -14.72 -9.55 8.91
CA MET A 1 -13.63 -8.90 8.16
C MET A 1 -13.26 -7.61 8.88
N LYS A 2 -11.96 -7.36 9.10
CA LYS A 2 -11.46 -6.16 9.80
C LYS A 2 -10.92 -5.18 8.75
N TYR A 3 -11.18 -3.90 8.94
CA TYR A 3 -10.73 -2.82 8.06
C TYR A 3 -10.08 -1.70 8.88
N ILE A 4 -9.18 -0.95 8.25
CA ILE A 4 -8.64 0.30 8.77
C ILE A 4 -8.88 1.41 7.73
N GLU A 5 -9.17 2.62 8.19
CA GLU A 5 -9.19 3.81 7.32
C GLU A 5 -7.78 4.41 7.27
N LEU A 6 -7.30 4.70 6.07
CA LEU A 6 -6.03 5.39 5.82
C LEU A 6 -6.23 6.52 4.81
N THR A 7 -5.37 7.54 4.91
CA THR A 7 -5.29 8.65 3.98
C THR A 7 -4.14 8.38 3.01
N LEU A 8 -4.50 7.95 1.80
CA LEU A 8 -3.58 7.34 0.84
C LEU A 8 -3.30 8.28 -0.32
N LYS A 9 -2.06 8.27 -0.81
CA LYS A 9 -1.59 9.20 -1.86
C LYS A 9 -0.95 8.45 -3.03
N ASN A 10 0.29 8.78 -3.37
CA ASN A 10 0.99 8.20 -4.50
C ASN A 10 1.23 6.72 -4.23
N HIS A 11 1.31 5.94 -5.29
CA HIS A 11 1.56 4.51 -5.18
C HIS A 11 2.44 3.98 -6.28
N ILE A 12 2.99 2.81 -5.99
CA ILE A 12 3.73 2.01 -6.94
C ILE A 12 3.03 0.65 -7.06
N ILE A 13 2.65 0.28 -8.27
CA ILE A 13 2.09 -1.03 -8.59
C ILE A 13 3.22 -1.92 -9.08
N VAL A 14 3.42 -3.08 -8.46
CA VAL A 14 4.35 -4.10 -8.94
C VAL A 14 3.60 -5.11 -9.81
N HIS A 15 3.99 -5.20 -11.07
CA HIS A 15 3.37 -6.08 -12.07
C HIS A 15 4.04 -7.46 -12.16
N GLY A 16 5.23 -7.62 -11.58
CA GLY A 16 6.04 -8.84 -11.66
C GLY A 16 7.52 -8.49 -11.77
N PHE A 17 8.31 -9.39 -12.34
CA PHE A 17 9.75 -9.20 -12.57
C PHE A 17 10.08 -9.32 -14.05
N ASP A 18 11.07 -8.56 -14.51
CA ASP A 18 11.62 -8.66 -15.86
C ASP A 18 12.58 -9.87 -15.99
N ALA A 19 13.12 -10.09 -17.20
CA ALA A 19 14.05 -11.20 -17.46
C ALA A 19 15.37 -11.10 -16.68
N ARG A 20 15.66 -9.96 -16.04
CA ARG A 20 16.84 -9.72 -15.20
C ARG A 20 16.48 -9.73 -13.71
N ASN A 21 15.27 -10.20 -13.37
CA ASN A 21 14.76 -10.27 -12.00
C ASN A 21 14.62 -8.90 -11.31
N GLN A 22 14.35 -7.84 -12.09
CA GLN A 22 14.02 -6.50 -11.58
C GLN A 22 12.51 -6.31 -11.56
N GLU A 23 11.98 -5.63 -10.54
CA GLU A 23 10.55 -5.36 -10.46
C GLU A 23 10.09 -4.51 -11.65
N ILE A 24 8.99 -4.92 -12.29
CA ILE A 24 8.28 -4.11 -13.29
C ILE A 24 7.26 -3.26 -12.52
N THR A 25 7.55 -1.98 -12.38
CA THR A 25 6.76 -1.05 -11.56
C THR A 25 6.03 0.00 -12.40
N GLU A 26 4.87 0.43 -11.92
CA GLU A 26 4.14 1.60 -12.41
C GLU A 26 3.99 2.58 -11.25
N GLU A 27 4.56 3.78 -11.40
CA GLU A 27 4.41 4.86 -10.44
C GLU A 27 3.19 5.72 -10.78
N VAL A 28 2.29 5.88 -9.82
CA VAL A 28 1.07 6.66 -9.96
C VAL A 28 1.09 7.82 -8.98
N THR A 29 1.19 9.02 -9.53
CA THR A 29 1.12 10.28 -8.76
C THR A 29 -0.30 10.83 -8.80
N VAL A 30 -0.82 11.24 -7.64
CA VAL A 30 -2.15 11.83 -7.51
C VAL A 30 -2.07 13.27 -7.01
N ALA A 31 -3.00 14.12 -7.46
CA ALA A 31 -3.01 15.53 -7.10
C ALA A 31 -3.29 15.75 -5.60
N SER A 32 -4.12 14.91 -5.00
CA SER A 32 -4.48 14.98 -3.58
C SER A 32 -4.57 13.57 -2.97
N ALA A 33 -4.31 13.49 -1.67
CA ALA A 33 -4.54 12.27 -0.92
C ALA A 33 -6.04 12.05 -0.71
N SER A 34 -6.45 10.80 -0.56
CA SER A 34 -7.85 10.42 -0.35
C SER A 34 -7.98 9.36 0.73
N LYS A 35 -9.10 9.38 1.46
CA LYS A 35 -9.39 8.36 2.46
C LYS A 35 -9.83 7.07 1.79
N LYS A 36 -9.39 5.94 2.33
CA LYS A 36 -9.87 4.62 1.91
C LYS A 36 -9.90 3.64 3.07
N LEU A 37 -10.89 2.75 3.04
CA LEU A 37 -10.89 1.53 3.85
C LEU A 37 -10.02 0.46 3.21
N VAL A 38 -9.03 -0.01 3.96
CA VAL A 38 -8.13 -1.11 3.60
C VAL A 38 -8.48 -2.33 4.44
N ALA A 39 -8.72 -3.45 3.76
CA ALA A 39 -8.95 -4.73 4.42
C ALA A 39 -7.65 -5.23 5.06
N VAL A 40 -7.68 -5.55 6.35
CA VAL A 40 -6.49 -5.89 7.14
C VAL A 40 -5.81 -7.16 6.62
N ASP A 41 -6.58 -8.12 6.13
CA ASP A 41 -6.11 -9.39 5.57
C ASP A 41 -5.31 -9.25 4.26
N ARG A 42 -5.42 -8.09 3.59
CA ARG A 42 -4.66 -7.78 2.39
C ARG A 42 -3.34 -7.09 2.69
N ILE A 43 -3.12 -6.61 3.91
CA ILE A 43 -1.90 -5.91 4.31
C ILE A 43 -0.79 -6.94 4.49
N LEU A 44 0.32 -6.74 3.78
CA LEU A 44 1.52 -7.57 3.88
C LEU A 44 2.50 -7.01 4.91
N SER A 45 2.67 -5.69 4.91
CA SER A 45 3.57 -4.98 5.82
C SER A 45 3.25 -3.49 5.85
N ILE A 46 3.78 -2.79 6.86
CA ILE A 46 3.80 -1.33 6.95
C ILE A 46 5.22 -0.86 7.29
N SER A 47 5.65 0.24 6.69
CA SER A 47 6.84 1.02 7.05
C SER A 47 6.41 2.44 7.44
N GLU A 48 7.35 3.33 7.76
CA GLU A 48 7.00 4.70 8.17
C GLU A 48 6.25 5.50 7.10
N GLN A 49 6.53 5.26 5.81
CA GLN A 49 5.93 6.00 4.69
C GLN A 49 4.97 5.15 3.86
N TYR A 50 5.13 3.82 3.85
CA TYR A 50 4.41 2.95 2.93
C TYR A 50 3.62 1.85 3.63
N ILE A 51 2.46 1.54 3.09
CA ILE A 51 1.71 0.32 3.37
C ILE A 51 1.74 -0.59 2.14
N LEU A 52 2.03 -1.87 2.38
CA LEU A 52 2.13 -2.88 1.33
C LEU A 52 0.89 -3.75 1.32
N ILE A 53 0.21 -3.82 0.17
CA ILE A 53 -1.11 -4.46 0.09
C ILE A 53 -1.15 -5.43 -1.10
N LYS A 54 -1.73 -6.62 -0.89
CA LYS A 54 -2.11 -7.53 -1.98
C LYS A 54 -3.15 -6.85 -2.87
N TYR A 55 -2.89 -6.78 -4.17
CA TYR A 55 -3.73 -6.12 -5.17
C TYR A 55 -4.36 -7.10 -6.16
N ALA A 56 -5.17 -6.58 -7.09
CA ALA A 56 -5.84 -7.40 -8.08
C ALA A 56 -4.84 -8.19 -8.94
N TYR A 57 -5.25 -9.39 -9.38
CA TYR A 57 -4.45 -10.25 -10.26
C TYR A 57 -3.06 -10.62 -9.71
N GLY A 58 -2.94 -10.82 -8.39
CA GLY A 58 -1.70 -11.25 -7.74
C GLY A 58 -0.63 -10.17 -7.60
N ARG A 59 -0.95 -8.93 -7.95
CA ARG A 59 -0.02 -7.79 -7.85
C ARG A 59 0.15 -7.34 -6.40
N ILE A 60 1.20 -6.57 -6.16
CA ILE A 60 1.41 -5.85 -4.90
C ILE A 60 1.37 -4.35 -5.20
N ILE A 61 0.83 -3.59 -4.26
CA ILE A 61 0.84 -2.12 -4.32
C ILE A 61 1.54 -1.58 -3.06
N TYR A 62 2.52 -0.71 -3.27
CA TYR A 62 3.08 0.16 -2.25
C TYR A 62 2.26 1.43 -2.25
N TRP A 63 1.65 1.77 -1.12
CA TRP A 63 0.88 3.00 -1.01
C TRP A 63 1.49 3.93 0.01
N GLU A 64 1.72 5.19 -0.37
CA GLU A 64 2.00 6.23 0.61
C GLU A 64 0.75 6.47 1.46
N TYR A 65 0.94 6.52 2.78
CA TYR A 65 -0.10 6.91 3.73
C TYR A 65 0.39 8.07 4.59
N LEU A 66 -0.54 8.89 5.10
CA LEU A 66 -0.20 10.13 5.81
C LEU A 66 -0.31 10.03 7.33
N GLU A 67 -0.96 8.98 7.84
CA GLU A 67 -1.05 8.73 9.27
C GLU A 67 0.33 8.47 9.88
N GLU A 68 0.43 8.68 11.19
CA GLU A 68 1.66 8.37 11.92
C GLU A 68 1.82 6.84 12.09
N TYR A 69 3.05 6.35 11.90
CA TYR A 69 3.34 4.91 11.89
C TYR A 69 2.87 4.17 13.15
N LYS A 70 3.12 4.70 14.36
CA LYS A 70 2.69 4.05 15.61
C LYS A 70 1.16 3.97 15.68
N SER A 71 0.46 4.98 15.17
CA SER A 71 -0.99 5.01 15.11
C SER A 71 -1.53 3.90 14.21
N VAL A 72 -0.98 3.73 13.00
CA VAL A 72 -1.37 2.63 12.10
C VAL A 72 -1.00 1.27 12.67
N LYS A 73 0.21 1.14 13.25
CA LYS A 73 0.65 -0.09 13.93
C LYS A 73 -0.30 -0.50 15.05
N ALA A 74 -0.78 0.45 15.86
CA ALA A 74 -1.71 0.19 16.95
C ALA A 74 -3.11 -0.25 16.47
N MET A 75 -3.52 0.08 15.23
CA MET A 75 -4.78 -0.41 14.66
C MET A 75 -4.70 -1.88 14.21
N LEU A 76 -3.48 -2.32 13.87
CA LEU A 76 -3.19 -3.65 13.32
C LEU A 76 -2.89 -4.71 14.40
N LEU A 77 -2.30 -4.31 15.53
CA LEU A 77 -1.99 -5.16 16.68
C LEU A 77 -3.13 -5.17 17.71
#